data_AF-R6E185-F1
#
_entry.id   AF-R6E185-F1
#
_cell.length_a   1.000
_cell.length_b   1.000
_cell.length_c   1.000
_cell.angle_alpha   90.00
_cell.angle_beta   90.00
_cell.angle_gamma   90.00
#
_symmetry.space_group_name_H-M   'P 1'
#
loop_
_entity.id
_entity.type
_entity.pdbx_description
1 polymer ?
#
loop_
_entity_poly.entity_id
_entity_poly.type
_entity_poly.pdbx_seq_one_letter_code
_entity_poly.pdbx_strand_id
1 'polypeptide(L)'
;MGKEFLEKIRKLNWVLSESTTGKLSYAELSKMLSEVINTNFYVIDRHGFVLGGAYTEASDKSTFEDELGFEKITDSDNLGLLQIEKTEANLIGRDLIPFFGKDYGMMDKYHTFVPAVCGGKRLGTILLAKYHKPFTDEEIVLAEYAAAVVGLEIQRNLQRELENEKKLEMAVDMAFCTLSHSEKDALDRILREMMEDEGTIVASKIAAKYGLTNSVIVSALKKLESAGILETKSLGMKGTYIKILNPHVRSLI
;
A
#
# COMPACT_ATOMS: atom_id res chain seq x y z
N MET A 1 -28.45 9.72 -25.57
CA MET A 1 -27.93 10.29 -24.32
C MET A 1 -28.20 9.38 -23.14
N GLY A 2 -29.40 9.31 -22.54
CA GLY A 2 -29.60 8.53 -21.30
C GLY A 2 -29.25 7.03 -21.31
N LYS A 3 -29.42 6.32 -22.44
CA LYS A 3 -29.04 4.89 -22.54
C LYS A 3 -27.52 4.67 -22.49
N GLU A 4 -26.76 5.52 -23.17
CA GLU A 4 -25.29 5.41 -23.26
C GLU A 4 -24.62 5.75 -21.91
N PHE A 5 -25.12 6.78 -21.22
CA PHE A 5 -24.67 7.12 -19.88
C PHE A 5 -24.96 6.01 -18.86
N LEU A 6 -26.16 5.40 -18.93
CA LEU A 6 -26.51 4.28 -18.07
C LEU A 6 -25.62 3.05 -18.32
N GLU A 7 -25.23 2.79 -19.57
CA GLU A 7 -24.27 1.73 -19.91
C GLU A 7 -22.89 2.00 -19.31
N LYS A 8 -22.41 3.26 -19.34
CA LYS A 8 -21.16 3.65 -18.66
C LYS A 8 -21.22 3.41 -17.16
N ILE A 9 -22.31 3.81 -16.49
CA ILE A 9 -22.52 3.54 -15.06
C ILE A 9 -22.54 2.03 -14.77
N ARG A 10 -23.21 1.22 -15.61
CA ARG A 10 -23.27 -0.24 -15.44
C ARG A 10 -21.90 -0.89 -15.61
N LYS A 11 -21.13 -0.50 -16.63
CA LYS A 11 -19.76 -0.97 -16.85
C LYS A 11 -18.91 -0.62 -15.64
N LEU A 12 -19.01 0.62 -15.18
CA LEU A 12 -18.26 1.11 -14.02
C LEU A 12 -18.66 0.36 -12.74
N ASN A 13 -19.95 0.11 -12.48
CA ASN A 13 -20.39 -0.74 -11.37
C ASN A 13 -19.84 -2.16 -11.44
N TRP A 14 -19.81 -2.77 -12.63
CA TRP A 14 -19.24 -4.11 -12.81
C TRP A 14 -17.74 -4.13 -12.47
N VAL A 15 -16.97 -3.18 -13.02
CA VAL A 15 -15.54 -3.00 -12.75
C VAL A 15 -15.26 -2.89 -11.26
N LEU A 16 -16.06 -2.10 -10.57
CA LEU A 16 -15.90 -1.85 -9.14
C LEU A 16 -16.39 -3.02 -8.28
N SER A 17 -17.42 -3.75 -8.71
CA SER A 17 -17.86 -4.95 -8.00
C SER A 17 -16.79 -6.04 -8.02
N GLU A 18 -16.10 -6.23 -9.16
CA GLU A 18 -14.96 -7.12 -9.24
C GLU A 18 -13.79 -6.63 -8.38
N SER A 19 -13.56 -5.32 -8.26
CA SER A 19 -12.45 -4.81 -7.44
C SER A 19 -12.65 -5.06 -5.96
N THR A 20 -13.91 -5.04 -5.49
CA THR A 20 -14.24 -5.38 -4.09
C THR A 20 -13.90 -6.82 -3.69
N THR A 21 -13.63 -7.72 -4.65
CA THR A 21 -13.14 -9.08 -4.37
C THR A 21 -11.64 -9.14 -4.03
N GLY A 22 -10.93 -8.00 -4.10
CA GLY A 22 -9.48 -7.91 -3.88
C GLY A 22 -8.64 -8.35 -5.08
N LYS A 23 -9.26 -8.52 -6.26
CA LYS A 23 -8.60 -9.03 -7.47
C LYS A 23 -8.03 -7.97 -8.40
N LEU A 24 -8.49 -6.72 -8.30
CA LEU A 24 -8.11 -5.66 -9.25
C LEU A 24 -7.10 -4.69 -8.62
N SER A 25 -6.00 -4.48 -9.33
CA SER A 25 -5.00 -3.46 -9.02
C SER A 25 -5.50 -2.05 -9.34
N TYR A 26 -4.92 -1.03 -8.69
CA TYR A 26 -5.19 0.37 -9.01
C TYR A 26 -4.90 0.72 -10.48
N ALA A 27 -3.91 0.06 -11.10
CA ALA A 27 -3.58 0.23 -12.51
C ALA A 27 -4.71 -0.26 -13.43
N GLU A 28 -5.26 -1.46 -13.17
CA GLU A 28 -6.38 -2.00 -13.94
C GLU A 28 -7.64 -1.15 -13.77
N LEU A 29 -7.92 -0.70 -12.54
CA LEU A 29 -9.03 0.20 -12.25
C LEU A 29 -8.88 1.53 -12.99
N SER A 30 -7.68 2.13 -12.96
CA SER A 30 -7.39 3.38 -13.67
C SER A 30 -7.58 3.22 -15.18
N LYS A 31 -7.13 2.09 -15.75
CA LYS A 31 -7.30 1.78 -17.17
C LYS A 31 -8.77 1.70 -17.56
N MET A 32 -9.57 0.94 -16.80
CA MET A 32 -11.00 0.80 -17.10
C MET A 32 -11.76 2.12 -16.97
N LEU A 33 -11.42 2.96 -15.99
CA LEU A 33 -12.03 4.29 -15.83
C LEU A 33 -11.60 5.25 -16.93
N SER A 34 -10.32 5.23 -17.32
CA SER A 34 -9.81 5.97 -18.48
C SER A 34 -10.58 5.59 -19.75
N GLU A 35 -10.87 4.30 -19.99
CA GLU A 35 -11.66 3.85 -21.15
C GLU A 35 -13.13 4.30 -21.09
N VAL A 36 -13.74 4.29 -19.91
CA VAL A 36 -15.16 4.68 -19.72
C VAL A 36 -15.35 6.19 -19.94
N ILE A 37 -14.41 7.00 -19.45
CA ILE A 37 -14.46 8.47 -19.48
C ILE A 37 -13.72 9.04 -20.71
N ASN A 38 -12.87 8.24 -21.36
CA ASN A 38 -12.00 8.62 -22.48
C ASN A 38 -11.08 9.81 -22.15
N THR A 39 -10.24 9.63 -21.13
CA THR A 39 -9.36 10.65 -20.56
C THR A 39 -8.11 10.02 -19.95
N ASN A 40 -7.05 10.82 -19.77
CA ASN A 40 -5.99 10.41 -18.86
C ASN A 40 -6.53 10.41 -17.44
N PHE A 41 -6.19 9.39 -16.67
CA PHE A 41 -6.75 9.14 -15.35
C PHE A 41 -5.63 8.75 -14.39
N TYR A 42 -5.55 9.46 -13.26
CA TYR A 42 -4.55 9.28 -12.24
C TYR A 42 -5.22 9.06 -10.89
N VAL A 43 -4.78 8.04 -10.18
CA VAL A 43 -5.10 7.82 -8.77
C VAL A 43 -3.86 8.16 -7.96
N ILE A 44 -3.92 9.27 -7.23
CA ILE A 44 -2.81 9.79 -6.44
C ILE A 44 -3.18 9.67 -4.97
N ASP A 45 -2.32 9.10 -4.13
CA ASP A 45 -2.54 9.07 -2.69
C ASP A 45 -2.29 10.44 -2.03
N ARG A 46 -2.56 10.55 -0.74
CA ARG A 46 -2.31 11.78 0.03
C ARG A 46 -0.82 12.19 0.12
N HIS A 47 0.10 11.29 -0.19
CA HIS A 47 1.54 11.50 -0.12
C HIS A 47 2.15 11.83 -1.50
N GLY A 48 1.35 11.83 -2.57
CA GLY A 48 1.77 12.15 -3.92
C GLY A 48 2.22 10.92 -4.74
N PHE A 49 2.08 9.71 -4.20
CA PHE A 49 2.34 8.47 -4.95
C PHE A 49 1.20 8.21 -5.92
N VAL A 50 1.55 7.87 -7.15
CA VAL A 50 0.59 7.48 -8.18
C VAL A 50 0.33 5.98 -8.03
N LEU A 51 -0.76 5.64 -7.35
CA LEU A 51 -1.17 4.26 -7.13
C LEU A 51 -1.56 3.56 -8.45
N GLY A 52 -2.11 4.34 -9.39
CA GLY A 52 -2.46 3.86 -10.72
C GLY A 52 -2.61 5.02 -11.70
N GLY A 53 -2.15 4.81 -12.92
CA GLY A 53 -2.26 5.76 -14.02
C GLY A 53 -2.72 5.06 -15.29
N ALA A 54 -3.54 5.75 -16.07
CA ALA A 54 -3.94 5.32 -17.40
C ALA A 54 -3.93 6.51 -18.35
N TYR A 55 -3.27 6.31 -19.49
CA TYR A 55 -2.92 7.37 -20.42
C TYR A 55 -3.48 7.03 -21.79
N THR A 56 -4.09 8.01 -22.43
CA THR A 56 -4.56 7.93 -23.82
C THR A 56 -3.37 7.90 -24.77
N GLU A 57 -2.32 8.66 -24.45
CA GLU A 57 -1.04 8.68 -25.16
C GLU A 57 0.12 8.51 -24.17
N ALA A 58 1.12 7.71 -24.52
CA ALA A 58 2.27 7.46 -23.62
C ALA A 58 3.10 8.72 -23.33
N SER A 59 3.08 9.72 -24.22
CA SER A 59 3.74 11.02 -24.06
C SER A 59 3.07 11.93 -23.03
N ASP A 60 1.89 11.57 -22.53
CA ASP A 60 1.13 12.39 -21.57
C ASP A 60 1.55 12.24 -20.11
N LYS A 61 2.46 11.31 -19.83
CA LYS A 61 2.98 11.05 -18.49
C LYS A 61 3.83 12.23 -18.01
N SER A 62 3.37 12.98 -17.01
CA SER A 62 4.16 14.04 -16.34
C SER A 62 4.63 13.64 -14.93
N THR A 63 4.58 12.35 -14.63
CA THR A 63 5.03 11.78 -13.36
C THR A 63 6.50 11.38 -13.49
N PHE A 64 7.19 11.29 -12.36
CA PHE A 64 8.56 10.78 -12.30
C PHE A 64 8.62 9.52 -11.46
N GLU A 65 9.68 8.74 -11.63
CA GLU A 65 9.98 7.59 -10.78
C GLU A 65 10.94 8.01 -9.67
N ASP A 66 10.66 7.62 -8.43
CA ASP A 66 11.55 7.84 -7.31
C ASP A 66 12.73 6.84 -7.29
N GLU A 67 13.62 6.96 -6.30
CA GLU A 67 14.79 6.08 -6.16
C GLU A 67 14.43 4.60 -5.96
N LEU A 68 13.20 4.31 -5.54
CA LEU A 68 12.66 2.96 -5.30
C LEU A 68 11.84 2.45 -6.50
N GLY A 69 11.71 3.24 -7.56
CA GLY A 69 10.95 2.90 -8.76
C GLY A 69 9.44 3.14 -8.65
N PHE A 70 8.96 3.83 -7.61
CA PHE A 70 7.56 4.21 -7.48
C PHE A 70 7.27 5.48 -8.27
N GLU A 71 6.12 5.48 -8.94
CA GLU A 71 5.65 6.64 -9.69
C GLU A 71 5.08 7.70 -8.75
N LYS A 72 5.53 8.96 -8.90
CA LYS A 72 5.20 10.06 -8.01
C LYS A 72 4.99 11.37 -8.79
N ILE A 73 4.20 12.27 -8.20
CA ILE A 73 4.15 13.69 -8.57
C ILE A 73 5.10 14.53 -7.69
N THR A 74 5.34 15.78 -8.07
CA THR A 74 6.22 16.63 -7.26
C THR A 74 5.56 16.94 -5.92
N ASP A 75 6.37 17.10 -4.86
CA ASP A 75 5.83 17.46 -3.54
C ASP A 75 5.09 18.81 -3.58
N SER A 76 5.56 19.74 -4.43
CA SER A 76 4.91 21.03 -4.68
C SER A 76 3.51 20.84 -5.28
N ASP A 77 3.39 19.99 -6.31
CA ASP A 77 2.09 19.72 -6.92
C ASP A 77 1.15 18.99 -5.96
N ASN A 78 1.67 18.06 -5.15
CA ASN A 78 0.86 17.36 -4.15
C ASN A 78 0.29 18.33 -3.11
N LEU A 79 1.08 19.30 -2.63
CA LEU A 79 0.59 20.34 -1.75
C LEU A 79 -0.55 21.15 -2.38
N GLY A 80 -0.46 21.44 -3.69
CA GLY A 80 -1.54 22.05 -4.46
C GLY A 80 -2.79 21.18 -4.50
N LEU A 81 -2.66 19.88 -4.80
CA LEU A 81 -3.80 18.94 -4.82
C LEU A 81 -4.52 18.83 -3.48
N LEU A 82 -3.76 18.89 -2.38
CA LEU A 82 -4.33 18.78 -1.02
C LEU A 82 -5.15 20.02 -0.63
N GLN A 83 -4.93 21.19 -1.26
CA GLN A 83 -5.74 22.39 -1.04
C GLN A 83 -7.12 22.30 -1.70
N ILE A 84 -7.28 21.44 -2.71
CA ILE A 84 -8.54 21.27 -3.43
C ILE A 84 -9.48 20.41 -2.58
N GLU A 85 -10.40 21.01 -1.84
CA GLU A 85 -11.33 20.30 -0.93
C GLU A 85 -12.60 19.78 -1.60
N LYS A 86 -12.95 20.31 -2.77
CA LYS A 86 -14.13 19.94 -3.57
C LYS A 86 -13.72 19.69 -5.02
N THR A 87 -14.60 19.05 -5.79
CA THR A 87 -14.36 18.82 -7.21
C THR A 87 -14.14 20.14 -7.94
N GLU A 88 -12.96 20.32 -8.52
CA GLU A 88 -12.62 21.45 -9.38
C GLU A 88 -12.51 20.93 -10.80
N ALA A 89 -13.48 21.29 -11.65
CA ALA A 89 -13.60 20.76 -13.00
C ALA A 89 -13.21 21.79 -14.05
N ASN A 90 -12.66 21.30 -15.16
CA ASN A 90 -12.32 22.08 -16.35
C ASN A 90 -11.29 23.20 -16.15
N LEU A 91 -10.38 23.04 -15.19
CA LEU A 91 -9.28 23.99 -15.01
C LEU A 91 -8.28 23.87 -16.16
N ILE A 92 -7.87 24.99 -16.75
CA ILE A 92 -6.89 25.01 -17.84
C ILE A 92 -6.00 26.26 -17.77
N GLY A 93 -4.73 26.13 -18.18
CA GLY A 93 -3.79 27.23 -18.26
C GLY A 93 -3.69 28.04 -16.96
N ARG A 94 -4.16 29.29 -17.00
CA ARG A 94 -4.02 30.22 -15.87
C ARG A 94 -4.80 29.81 -14.62
N ASP A 95 -5.84 29.00 -14.77
CA ASP A 95 -6.66 28.53 -13.65
C ASP A 95 -5.88 27.57 -12.74
N LEU A 96 -4.79 26.97 -13.25
CA LEU A 96 -3.93 26.02 -12.53
C LEU A 96 -2.84 26.72 -11.70
N ILE A 97 -2.52 27.98 -12.04
CA ILE A 97 -1.44 28.74 -11.39
C ILE A 97 -1.61 28.87 -9.86
N PRO A 98 -2.82 29.12 -9.32
CA PRO A 98 -2.99 29.23 -7.87
C PRO A 98 -2.61 27.95 -7.10
N PHE A 99 -2.73 26.78 -7.74
CA PHE A 99 -2.48 25.49 -7.10
C PHE A 99 -1.07 24.95 -7.39
N PHE A 100 -0.60 25.09 -8.62
CA PHE A 100 0.61 24.42 -9.12
C PHE A 100 1.73 25.38 -9.56
N GLY A 101 1.48 26.69 -9.54
CA GLY A 101 2.44 27.69 -10.01
C GLY A 101 2.50 27.82 -11.53
N LYS A 102 3.40 28.68 -12.03
CA LYS A 102 3.50 29.04 -13.46
C LYS A 102 4.20 28.00 -14.33
N ASP A 103 5.00 27.13 -13.71
CA ASP A 103 5.85 26.17 -14.40
C ASP A 103 5.19 24.77 -14.48
N TYR A 104 3.90 24.67 -14.17
CA TYR A 104 3.17 23.40 -14.22
C TYR A 104 3.14 22.82 -15.64
N GLY A 105 3.69 21.61 -15.80
CA GLY A 105 3.99 21.02 -17.11
C GLY A 105 2.78 20.59 -17.95
N MET A 106 1.56 20.62 -17.40
CA MET A 106 0.35 20.17 -18.09
C MET A 106 -0.63 21.32 -18.42
N MET A 107 -0.20 22.58 -18.42
CA MET A 107 -1.10 23.74 -18.59
C MET A 107 -2.01 23.73 -19.84
N ASP A 108 -1.69 22.96 -20.86
CA ASP A 108 -2.40 22.87 -22.14
C ASP A 108 -3.59 21.89 -22.14
N LYS A 109 -3.81 21.15 -21.04
CA LYS A 109 -4.92 20.20 -20.87
C LYS A 109 -6.03 20.77 -19.99
N TYR A 110 -7.25 20.32 -20.22
CA TYR A 110 -8.33 20.48 -19.24
C TYR A 110 -8.11 19.51 -18.10
N HIS A 111 -8.16 19.99 -16.86
CA HIS A 111 -8.02 19.19 -15.64
C HIS A 111 -9.32 19.14 -14.88
N THR A 112 -9.63 17.96 -14.34
CA THR A 112 -10.62 17.81 -13.29
C THR A 112 -9.96 17.12 -12.11
N PHE A 113 -9.99 17.79 -10.96
CA PHE A 113 -9.45 17.29 -9.71
C PHE A 113 -10.61 16.89 -8.81
N VAL A 114 -10.64 15.61 -8.43
CA VAL A 114 -11.70 15.05 -7.59
C VAL A 114 -11.09 14.51 -6.30
N PRO A 115 -11.38 15.13 -5.15
CA PRO A 115 -10.96 14.62 -3.85
C PRO A 115 -11.48 13.20 -3.57
N ALA A 116 -10.60 12.25 -3.26
CA ALA A 116 -10.98 10.95 -2.75
C ALA A 116 -11.04 11.01 -1.21
N VAL A 117 -12.26 11.02 -0.66
CA VAL A 117 -12.54 11.15 0.77
C VAL A 117 -13.36 9.96 1.25
N CYS A 118 -12.94 9.33 2.36
CA CYS A 118 -13.69 8.26 3.01
C CYS A 118 -13.64 8.44 4.54
N GLY A 119 -14.78 8.26 5.22
CA GLY A 119 -14.86 8.41 6.68
C GLY A 119 -14.43 9.79 7.20
N GLY A 120 -14.60 10.85 6.39
CA GLY A 120 -14.17 12.21 6.72
C GLY A 120 -12.67 12.46 6.57
N LYS A 121 -11.89 11.50 6.05
CA LYS A 121 -10.45 11.64 5.82
C LYS A 121 -10.14 11.74 4.34
N ARG A 122 -9.25 12.66 3.96
CA ARG A 122 -8.67 12.75 2.63
C ARG A 122 -7.68 11.61 2.43
N LEU A 123 -7.97 10.72 1.48
CA LEU A 123 -7.14 9.55 1.17
C LEU A 123 -6.26 9.77 -0.04
N GLY A 124 -6.69 10.62 -0.96
CA GLY A 124 -5.97 10.90 -2.19
C GLY A 124 -6.74 11.82 -3.11
N THR A 125 -6.30 11.93 -4.35
CA THR A 125 -6.90 12.78 -5.38
C THR A 125 -6.99 11.98 -6.66
N ILE A 126 -8.15 12.04 -7.31
CA ILE A 126 -8.27 11.59 -8.69
C ILE A 126 -8.03 12.80 -9.59
N LEU A 127 -7.08 12.67 -10.51
CA LEU A 127 -6.81 13.66 -11.53
C LEU A 127 -7.24 13.10 -12.89
N LEU A 128 -8.03 13.88 -13.61
CA LEU A 128 -8.41 13.63 -14.99
C LEU A 128 -7.82 14.72 -15.85
N ALA A 129 -7.18 14.36 -16.96
CA ALA A 129 -6.63 15.32 -17.90
C ALA A 129 -6.92 14.91 -19.35
N LYS A 130 -7.43 15.85 -20.17
CA LYS A 130 -7.63 15.62 -21.61
C LYS A 130 -7.42 16.89 -22.43
N TYR A 131 -7.07 16.69 -23.71
CA TYR A 131 -6.88 17.79 -24.65
C TYR A 131 -8.20 18.27 -25.25
N HIS A 132 -8.18 19.53 -25.70
CA HIS A 132 -9.15 20.18 -26.60
C HIS A 132 -10.59 20.35 -26.12
N LYS A 133 -11.15 19.43 -25.32
CA LYS A 133 -12.55 19.46 -24.89
C LYS A 133 -12.67 19.51 -23.37
N PRO A 134 -13.57 20.35 -22.82
CA PRO A 134 -13.93 20.28 -21.42
C PRO A 134 -14.65 18.96 -21.08
N PHE A 135 -14.60 18.59 -19.82
CA PHE A 135 -15.42 17.56 -19.18
C PHE A 135 -16.87 17.99 -19.08
N THR A 136 -17.77 17.08 -19.46
CA THR A 136 -19.22 17.26 -19.31
C THR A 136 -19.67 16.89 -17.90
N ASP A 137 -20.86 17.34 -17.50
CA ASP A 137 -21.45 16.97 -16.21
C ASP A 137 -21.55 15.43 -16.05
N GLU A 138 -21.88 14.71 -17.12
CA GLU A 138 -21.91 13.24 -17.12
C GLU A 138 -20.52 12.64 -16.80
N GLU A 139 -19.45 13.18 -17.39
CA GLU A 139 -18.08 12.72 -17.14
C GLU A 139 -17.61 13.07 -15.73
N ILE A 140 -17.98 14.26 -15.21
CA ILE A 140 -17.67 14.69 -13.85
C ILE A 140 -18.39 13.78 -12.83
N VAL A 141 -19.66 13.43 -13.07
CA VAL A 141 -20.39 12.48 -12.21
C VAL A 141 -19.71 11.11 -12.18
N LEU A 142 -19.21 10.61 -13.31
CA LEU A 142 -18.47 9.35 -13.35
C LEU A 142 -17.14 9.46 -12.59
N ALA A 143 -16.46 10.62 -12.66
CA ALA A 143 -15.23 10.88 -11.93
C ALA A 143 -15.43 10.95 -10.41
N GLU A 144 -16.49 11.61 -9.94
CA GLU A 144 -16.85 11.64 -8.51
C GLU A 144 -17.23 10.27 -7.98
N TYR A 145 -18.00 9.52 -8.75
CA TYR A 145 -18.35 8.16 -8.39
C TYR A 145 -17.11 7.25 -8.34
N ALA A 146 -16.19 7.40 -9.29
CA ALA A 146 -14.89 6.73 -9.24
C ALA A 146 -14.08 7.12 -7.99
N ALA A 147 -14.03 8.40 -7.63
CA ALA A 147 -13.32 8.90 -6.45
C ALA A 147 -13.87 8.33 -5.14
N ALA A 148 -15.19 8.20 -5.03
CA ALA A 148 -15.81 7.56 -3.87
C ALA A 148 -15.36 6.10 -3.73
N VAL A 149 -15.29 5.36 -4.83
CA VAL A 149 -14.96 3.93 -4.79
C VAL A 149 -13.47 3.69 -4.61
N VAL A 150 -12.62 4.47 -5.29
CA VAL A 150 -11.18 4.45 -5.07
C VAL A 150 -10.86 4.80 -3.62
N GLY A 151 -11.54 5.80 -3.05
CA GLY A 151 -11.43 6.13 -1.62
C GLY A 151 -11.76 4.95 -0.72
N LEU A 152 -12.85 4.23 -0.99
CA LEU A 152 -13.19 3.01 -0.24
C LEU A 152 -12.11 1.92 -0.37
N GLU A 153 -11.51 1.75 -1.55
CA GLU A 153 -10.48 0.73 -1.74
C GLU A 153 -9.15 1.09 -1.08
N ILE A 154 -8.72 2.36 -1.14
CA ILE A 154 -7.57 2.86 -0.38
C ILE A 154 -7.80 2.63 1.13
N GLN A 155 -8.98 2.98 1.65
CA GLN A 155 -9.32 2.75 3.06
C GLN A 155 -9.23 1.25 3.43
N ARG A 156 -9.74 0.37 2.57
CA ARG A 156 -9.71 -1.08 2.80
C ARG A 156 -8.30 -1.64 2.82
N ASN A 157 -7.43 -1.20 1.91
CA ASN A 157 -6.05 -1.66 1.87
C ASN A 157 -5.28 -1.21 3.11
N LEU A 158 -5.44 0.06 3.53
CA LEU A 158 -4.89 0.55 4.79
C LEU A 158 -5.39 -0.25 6.00
N GLN A 159 -6.67 -0.62 6.02
CA GLN A 159 -7.23 -1.45 7.09
C GLN A 159 -6.66 -2.87 7.07
N ARG A 160 -6.52 -3.50 5.89
CA ARG A 160 -5.91 -4.84 5.75
C ARG A 160 -4.47 -4.85 6.20
N GLU A 161 -3.68 -3.84 5.84
CA GLU A 161 -2.30 -3.68 6.29
C GLU A 161 -2.24 -3.56 7.81
N LEU A 162 -3.07 -2.70 8.42
CA LEU A 162 -3.14 -2.56 9.87
C LEU A 162 -3.59 -3.85 10.57
N GLU A 163 -4.56 -4.57 10.01
CA GLU A 163 -5.01 -5.86 10.54
C GLU A 163 -3.92 -6.91 10.45
N ASN A 164 -3.16 -6.94 9.36
CA ASN A 164 -2.04 -7.86 9.20
C ASN A 164 -0.91 -7.55 10.17
N GLU A 165 -0.55 -6.27 10.35
CA GLU A 165 0.44 -5.86 11.34
C GLU A 165 0.03 -6.28 12.75
N LYS A 166 -1.21 -6.02 13.15
CA LYS A 166 -1.75 -6.47 14.45
C LYS A 166 -1.75 -7.98 14.59
N LYS A 167 -2.04 -8.73 13.51
CA LYS A 167 -1.95 -10.20 13.54
C LYS A 167 -0.51 -10.66 13.76
N LEU A 168 0.46 -10.01 13.13
CA LEU A 168 1.87 -10.30 13.34
C LEU A 168 2.26 -10.04 14.81
N GLU A 169 1.91 -8.88 15.36
CA GLU A 169 2.15 -8.56 16.78
C GLU A 169 1.50 -9.58 17.72
N MET A 170 0.20 -9.86 17.53
CA MET A 170 -0.56 -10.81 18.35
C MET A 170 0.01 -12.23 18.27
N ALA A 171 0.49 -12.66 17.10
CA ALA A 171 1.11 -13.98 16.96
C ALA A 171 2.36 -14.10 17.84
N VAL A 172 3.19 -13.06 17.91
CA VAL A 172 4.36 -13.04 18.79
C VAL A 172 3.94 -13.06 20.26
N ASP A 173 3.00 -12.21 20.67
CA ASP A 173 2.53 -12.14 22.06
C ASP A 173 1.97 -13.49 22.54
N MET A 174 1.13 -14.13 21.72
CA MET A 174 0.57 -15.44 22.03
C MET A 174 1.66 -16.50 22.17
N ALA A 175 2.62 -16.55 21.23
CA ALA A 175 3.71 -17.52 21.32
C ALA A 175 4.57 -17.28 22.56
N PHE A 176 4.87 -16.02 22.89
CA PHE A 176 5.62 -15.66 24.08
C PHE A 176 4.91 -16.09 25.37
N CYS A 177 3.58 -16.07 25.41
CA CYS A 177 2.80 -16.57 26.55
C CYS A 177 2.90 -18.09 26.74
N THR A 178 3.20 -18.86 25.68
CA THR A 178 3.39 -20.32 25.78
C THR A 178 4.79 -20.73 26.26
N LEU A 179 5.74 -19.79 26.28
CA LEU A 179 7.11 -20.03 26.75
C LEU A 179 7.16 -19.95 28.29
N SER A 180 7.84 -20.92 28.90
CA SER A 180 8.26 -20.87 30.29
C SER A 180 9.37 -19.82 30.49
N HIS A 181 9.63 -19.43 31.74
CA HIS A 181 10.68 -18.45 32.05
C HIS A 181 12.05 -18.83 31.46
N SER A 182 12.48 -20.08 31.63
CA SER A 182 13.75 -20.56 31.08
C SER A 182 13.77 -20.58 29.54
N GLU A 183 12.63 -20.82 28.89
CA GLU A 183 12.52 -20.77 27.43
C GLU A 183 12.57 -19.33 26.90
N LYS A 184 11.98 -18.37 27.61
CA LYS A 184 12.10 -16.94 27.29
C LYS A 184 13.54 -16.46 27.40
N ASP A 185 14.21 -16.81 28.49
CA ASP A 185 15.64 -16.49 28.68
C ASP A 185 16.52 -17.14 27.61
N ALA A 186 16.19 -18.36 27.18
CA ALA A 186 16.89 -19.04 26.10
C ALA A 186 16.69 -18.32 24.76
N LEU A 187 15.45 -17.93 24.45
CA LEU A 187 15.10 -17.21 23.23
C LEU A 187 15.81 -15.86 23.13
N ASP A 188 15.81 -15.07 24.21
CA ASP A 188 16.52 -13.78 24.31
C ASP A 188 18.01 -13.95 23.94
N ARG A 189 18.66 -14.95 24.54
CA ARG A 189 20.09 -15.22 24.30
C ARG A 189 20.37 -15.70 22.87
N ILE A 190 19.48 -16.48 22.29
CA ILE A 190 19.58 -16.94 20.89
C ILE A 190 19.48 -15.74 19.95
N LEU A 191 18.48 -14.89 20.13
CA LEU A 191 18.22 -13.75 19.25
C LEU A 191 19.32 -12.68 19.36
N ARG A 192 19.92 -12.50 20.53
CA ARG A 192 21.12 -11.64 20.69
C ARG A 192 22.36 -12.17 19.98
N GLU A 193 22.49 -13.49 19.82
CA GLU A 193 23.60 -14.07 19.02
C GLU A 193 23.34 -14.00 17.51
N MET A 194 22.08 -13.83 17.10
CA MET A 194 21.70 -13.60 15.71
C MET A 194 21.80 -12.11 15.35
N MET A 195 22.89 -11.73 14.67
CA MET A 195 23.10 -10.36 14.19
C MET A 195 22.10 -9.93 13.11
N GLU A 196 21.59 -10.89 12.33
CA GLU A 196 20.63 -10.68 11.25
C GLU A 196 19.40 -11.58 11.44
N ASP A 197 18.36 -11.38 10.64
CA ASP A 197 17.11 -12.16 10.69
C ASP A 197 17.29 -13.61 10.23
N GLU A 198 18.46 -13.97 9.73
CA GLU A 198 18.85 -15.33 9.41
C GLU A 198 20.20 -15.68 10.05
N GLY A 199 20.35 -16.92 10.53
CA GLY A 199 21.59 -17.34 11.18
C GLY A 199 21.66 -18.82 11.49
N THR A 200 22.86 -19.34 11.72
CA THR A 200 23.05 -20.72 12.19
C THR A 200 23.52 -20.71 13.63
N ILE A 201 22.82 -21.42 14.49
CA ILE A 201 23.18 -21.56 15.90
C ILE A 201 23.56 -23.00 16.24
N VAL A 202 24.45 -23.16 17.21
CA VAL A 202 24.78 -24.48 17.78
C VAL A 202 24.25 -24.54 19.20
N ALA A 203 23.13 -25.26 19.40
CA ALA A 203 22.43 -25.31 20.68
C ALA A 203 23.34 -25.68 21.87
N SER A 204 24.25 -26.64 21.68
CA SER A 204 25.19 -27.06 22.73
C SER A 204 26.16 -25.97 23.17
N LYS A 205 26.56 -25.08 22.24
CA LYS A 205 27.44 -23.94 22.53
C LYS A 205 26.71 -22.87 23.34
N ILE A 206 25.46 -22.58 22.97
CA ILE A 206 24.59 -21.64 23.69
C ILE A 206 24.29 -22.20 25.10
N ALA A 207 23.91 -23.47 25.19
CA ALA A 207 23.65 -24.16 26.46
C ALA A 207 24.83 -24.04 27.44
N ALA A 208 26.05 -24.37 26.98
CA ALA A 208 27.25 -24.30 27.81
C ALA A 208 27.63 -22.87 28.22
N LYS A 209 27.53 -21.90 27.31
CA LYS A 209 27.89 -20.48 27.56
C LYS A 209 26.97 -19.84 28.61
N TYR A 210 25.71 -20.24 28.62
CA TYR A 210 24.65 -19.55 29.33
C TYR A 210 24.04 -20.34 30.50
N GLY A 211 24.52 -21.57 30.74
CA GLY A 211 24.02 -22.45 31.79
C GLY A 211 22.61 -22.96 31.54
N LEU A 212 22.22 -23.11 30.27
CA LEU A 212 20.90 -23.62 29.86
C LEU A 212 20.98 -25.10 29.49
N THR A 213 19.84 -25.79 29.49
CA THR A 213 19.76 -27.15 28.94
C THR A 213 19.44 -27.12 27.45
N ASN A 214 20.01 -28.04 26.69
CA ASN A 214 19.71 -28.17 25.25
C ASN A 214 18.21 -28.37 24.98
N SER A 215 17.51 -29.08 25.87
CA SER A 215 16.07 -29.33 25.75
C SER A 215 15.24 -28.05 25.83
N VAL A 216 15.63 -27.08 26.67
CA VAL A 216 14.95 -25.78 26.78
C VAL A 216 15.11 -24.98 25.49
N ILE A 217 16.31 -24.95 24.90
CA ILE A 217 16.56 -24.27 23.62
C ILE A 217 15.71 -24.88 22.49
N VAL A 218 15.75 -26.20 22.35
CA VAL A 218 14.99 -26.91 21.30
C VAL A 218 13.48 -26.73 21.50
N SER A 219 12.99 -26.75 22.74
CA SER A 219 11.58 -26.55 23.07
C SER A 219 11.11 -25.13 22.71
N ALA A 220 11.89 -24.10 23.08
CA ALA A 220 11.59 -22.71 22.75
C ALA A 220 11.49 -22.50 21.23
N LEU A 221 12.47 -23.00 20.47
CA LEU A 221 12.49 -22.90 19.01
C LEU A 221 11.29 -23.61 18.37
N LYS A 222 10.96 -24.83 18.82
CA LYS A 222 9.79 -25.57 18.30
C LYS A 222 8.47 -24.84 18.55
N LYS A 223 8.31 -24.18 19.70
CA LYS A 223 7.10 -23.41 20.02
C LYS A 223 6.96 -22.19 19.11
N LEU A 224 8.05 -21.48 18.84
CA LEU A 224 8.02 -20.34 17.91
C LEU A 224 7.84 -20.75 16.45
N GLU A 225 8.44 -21.88 16.05
CA GLU A 225 8.21 -22.48 14.74
C GLU A 225 6.74 -22.89 14.55
N SER A 226 6.14 -23.50 15.57
CA SER A 226 4.72 -23.86 15.56
C SER A 226 3.78 -22.65 15.48
N ALA A 227 4.23 -21.48 15.95
CA ALA A 227 3.50 -20.22 15.85
C ALA A 227 3.78 -19.46 14.54
N GLY A 228 4.63 -19.99 13.66
CA GLY A 228 4.99 -19.34 12.39
C GLY A 228 5.84 -18.08 12.53
N ILE A 229 6.52 -17.91 13.68
CA ILE A 229 7.36 -16.73 13.94
C ILE A 229 8.76 -16.90 13.34
N LEU A 230 9.25 -18.13 13.30
CA LEU A 230 10.54 -18.50 12.72
C LEU A 230 10.44 -19.85 12.03
N GLU A 231 11.41 -20.15 11.17
CA GLU A 231 11.62 -21.48 10.61
C GLU A 231 12.95 -22.03 11.07
N THR A 232 12.99 -23.34 11.35
CA THR A 232 14.22 -24.03 11.69
C THR A 232 14.58 -25.09 10.66
N LYS A 233 15.87 -25.22 10.36
CA LYS A 233 16.41 -26.29 9.51
C LYS A 233 17.63 -26.90 10.16
N SER A 234 17.55 -28.19 10.48
CA SER A 234 18.69 -28.93 11.03
C SER A 234 19.81 -29.07 9.99
N LEU A 235 21.02 -28.69 10.37
CA LEU A 235 22.26 -28.89 9.59
C LEU A 235 23.14 -29.98 10.22
N GLY A 236 22.57 -30.82 11.09
CA GLY A 236 23.28 -31.86 11.82
C GLY A 236 24.34 -31.27 12.76
N MET A 237 25.59 -31.72 12.65
CA MET A 237 26.70 -31.28 13.51
C MET A 237 27.07 -29.80 13.33
N LYS A 238 26.67 -29.18 12.21
CA LYS A 238 26.90 -27.75 11.95
C LYS A 238 25.94 -26.84 12.71
N GLY A 239 24.90 -27.40 13.33
CA GLY A 239 23.90 -26.66 14.11
C GLY A 239 22.53 -26.63 13.45
N THR A 240 21.73 -25.64 13.81
CA THR A 240 20.39 -25.39 13.30
C THR A 240 20.38 -24.02 12.65
N TYR A 241 20.01 -23.97 11.37
CA TYR A 241 19.71 -22.72 10.69
C TYR A 241 18.34 -22.22 11.13
N ILE A 242 18.24 -20.94 11.43
CA ILE A 242 17.04 -20.24 11.87
C ILE A 242 16.83 -19.07 10.92
N LYS A 243 15.58 -18.89 10.49
CA LYS A 243 15.11 -17.73 9.75
C LYS A 243 13.92 -17.12 10.48
N ILE A 244 14.00 -15.84 10.82
CA ILE A 244 12.90 -15.09 11.42
C ILE A 244 11.90 -14.75 10.29
N LEU A 245 10.63 -15.12 10.49
CA LEU A 245 9.53 -14.79 9.58
C LEU A 245 8.76 -13.55 10.04
N ASN A 246 8.69 -13.32 11.36
CA ASN A 246 7.98 -12.21 11.95
C ASN A 246 8.97 -11.23 12.63
N PRO A 247 9.13 -10.01 12.11
CA PRO A 247 10.11 -9.05 12.62
C PRO A 247 9.82 -8.58 14.05
N HIS A 248 8.56 -8.64 14.50
CA HIS A 248 8.18 -8.24 15.86
C HIS A 248 8.74 -9.16 16.94
N VAL A 249 9.31 -10.32 16.60
CA VAL A 249 9.94 -11.18 17.61
C VAL A 249 11.09 -10.48 18.36
N ARG A 250 11.76 -9.52 17.70
CA ARG A 250 12.87 -8.77 18.28
C ARG A 250 12.41 -7.62 19.20
N SER A 251 11.17 -7.15 19.10
CA SER A 251 10.69 -6.02 19.92
C SER A 251 10.30 -6.42 21.35
N LEU A 252 10.16 -7.72 21.62
CA LEU A 252 9.87 -8.26 22.96
C LEU A 252 11.11 -8.46 23.85
N ILE A 253 12.28 -8.05 23.38
CA ILE A 253 13.61 -8.31 23.97
C ILE A 253 14.30 -7.01 24.31
#